data_AF-A0A379TM98-F1
#
_entry.id   AF-A0A379TM98-F1
#
_cell.length_a   1.000
_cell.length_b   1.000
_cell.length_c   1.000
_cell.angle_alpha   90.00
_cell.angle_beta   90.00
_cell.angle_gamma   90.00
#
_symmetry.space_group_name_H-M   'P 1'
#
loop_
_entity.id
_entity.type
_entity.pdbx_description
1 polymer ?
#
loop_
_entity_poly.entity_id
_entity_poly.type
_entity_poly.pdbx_seq_one_letter_code
_entity_poly.pdbx_strand_id
1 'polypeptide(L)'
;MSKSTAEIRQAFLDFFHSKGHQVVASSSLVPNNDPTLLFTNAGMNQFKDVFLGLDKRNYSRATTSQRCVRAGGKHNDLENVGYTARHHTFFEMLGNFSFGDYFKHDAIQFAWELLTGENWFALPKERLWVTVYETDDEAYGIWEKEVGIPRERIIRIGDNKGAPYASDNFWQMGDTGPCGPCTEIFYDHGDHIWGGPPGSPEEDGDRYIEIWNIVFMQFNRQADGTMEPLPKPSVDTGMGLERIAAVLQHVNSNYEIDLFRTLIEAVAKVTGATDLSNKSLRVIADHIRSCAFLVADGVLPSNENRGYVLRRIIRRAVRHGNMLGAKETFFYKLVGPLIEVMGSAGEELKRQQAQVEQVLKTEEEQFARTLERGLALLDEELAKLQGDTLDGETAFRLYDTYGFPVDLTADVCRERDIKVDEAGFETAMEEQRRRAREASGFGARLQRNDPC
;
A
#
# COMPACT_ATOMS: atom_id res chain seq x y z
N MET A 1 -18.72 -0.73 23.69
CA MET A 1 -18.29 -0.14 22.40
C MET A 1 -16.84 -0.54 22.20
N SER A 2 -16.48 -1.03 21.02
CA SER A 2 -15.09 -1.31 20.63
C SER A 2 -14.28 -0.01 20.56
N LYS A 3 -12.95 -0.11 20.59
CA LYS A 3 -12.05 1.03 20.40
C LYS A 3 -12.17 1.56 18.96
N SER A 4 -12.17 2.88 18.81
CA SER A 4 -12.04 3.57 17.52
C SER A 4 -10.67 3.33 16.90
N THR A 5 -10.52 3.56 15.58
CA THR A 5 -9.22 3.45 14.90
C THR A 5 -8.15 4.35 15.54
N ALA A 6 -8.54 5.55 16.00
CA ALA A 6 -7.64 6.47 16.68
C ALA A 6 -7.19 5.96 18.07
N GLU A 7 -8.10 5.39 18.85
CA GLU A 7 -7.77 4.78 20.14
C GLU A 7 -6.88 3.54 19.98
N ILE A 8 -7.08 2.74 18.92
CA ILE A 8 -6.22 1.59 18.62
C ILE A 8 -4.80 2.04 18.27
N ARG A 9 -4.68 3.06 17.42
CA ARG A 9 -3.37 3.67 17.08
C ARG A 9 -2.65 4.14 18.34
N GLN A 10 -3.34 4.87 19.21
CA GLN A 10 -2.74 5.40 20.44
C GLN A 10 -2.38 4.27 21.42
N ALA A 11 -3.25 3.27 21.59
CA ALA A 11 -2.99 2.13 22.47
C ALA A 11 -1.74 1.33 22.06
N PHE A 12 -1.49 1.17 20.76
CA PHE A 12 -0.27 0.54 20.26
C PHE A 12 0.98 1.33 20.64
N LEU A 13 0.97 2.65 20.41
CA LEU A 13 2.11 3.51 20.73
C LEU A 13 2.36 3.57 22.24
N ASP A 14 1.29 3.65 23.04
CA ASP A 14 1.34 3.66 24.49
C ASP A 14 1.87 2.34 25.06
N PHE A 15 1.47 1.20 24.47
CA PHE A 15 1.99 -0.11 24.82
C PHE A 15 3.51 -0.13 24.69
N PHE A 16 4.05 0.17 23.51
CA PHE A 16 5.49 0.13 23.30
C PHE A 16 6.23 1.23 24.05
N HIS A 17 5.63 2.39 24.21
CA HIS A 17 6.19 3.43 25.07
C HIS A 17 6.36 2.93 26.52
N SER A 18 5.35 2.23 27.06
CA SER A 18 5.42 1.61 28.39
C SER A 18 6.49 0.52 28.51
N LYS A 19 6.93 -0.08 27.38
CA LYS A 19 8.06 -1.03 27.27
C LYS A 19 9.41 -0.35 26.98
N GLY A 20 9.45 0.98 27.08
CA GLY A 20 10.67 1.79 26.94
C GLY A 20 11.01 2.18 25.52
N HIS A 21 10.11 1.99 24.54
CA HIS A 21 10.32 2.44 23.17
C HIS A 21 10.16 3.96 23.05
N GLN A 22 11.07 4.59 22.32
CA GLN A 22 10.91 5.99 21.92
C GLN A 22 9.76 6.08 20.90
N VAL A 23 8.72 6.85 21.20
CA VAL A 23 7.71 7.21 20.20
C VAL A 23 8.35 8.17 19.20
N VAL A 24 8.37 7.80 17.93
CA VAL A 24 8.90 8.60 16.83
C VAL A 24 7.75 8.93 15.87
N ALA A 25 7.75 10.14 15.32
CA ALA A 25 6.73 10.54 14.36
C ALA A 25 6.83 9.73 13.05
N SER A 26 5.71 9.59 12.36
CA SER A 26 5.69 9.09 10.99
C SER A 26 6.58 9.97 10.10
N SER A 27 7.39 9.35 9.23
CA SER A 27 8.08 10.08 8.18
C SER A 27 7.10 10.52 7.08
N SER A 28 7.58 11.39 6.19
CA SER A 28 6.93 11.68 4.91
C SER A 28 6.77 10.40 4.06
N LEU A 29 5.76 10.41 3.19
CA LEU A 29 5.58 9.45 2.09
C LEU A 29 6.63 9.61 1.00
N VAL A 30 7.29 10.77 0.93
CA VAL A 30 8.37 11.04 -0.02
C VAL A 30 9.71 10.89 0.71
N PRO A 31 10.52 9.86 0.40
CA PRO A 31 11.81 9.70 1.04
C PRO A 31 12.78 10.79 0.56
N ASN A 32 13.43 11.46 1.50
CA ASN A 32 14.34 12.58 1.21
C ASN A 32 15.68 12.13 0.62
N ASN A 33 16.23 11.00 1.08
CA ASN A 33 17.60 10.55 0.77
C ASN A 33 17.65 9.09 0.26
N ASP A 34 16.56 8.57 -0.30
CA ASP A 34 16.56 7.22 -0.88
C ASP A 34 16.06 7.25 -2.34
N PRO A 35 16.97 7.23 -3.33
CA PRO A 35 16.60 7.21 -4.74
C PRO A 35 16.01 5.86 -5.19
N THR A 36 16.14 4.81 -4.38
CA THR A 36 15.63 3.47 -4.72
C THR A 36 14.16 3.30 -4.36
N LEU A 37 13.60 4.22 -3.56
CA LEU A 37 12.25 4.11 -3.02
C LEU A 37 11.31 5.16 -3.64
N LEU A 38 10.23 4.68 -4.25
CA LEU A 38 9.23 5.54 -4.87
C LEU A 38 8.42 6.29 -3.80
N PHE A 39 7.83 5.57 -2.86
CA PHE A 39 7.14 6.11 -1.69
C PHE A 39 7.48 5.27 -0.46
N THR A 40 7.38 5.87 0.72
CA THR A 40 7.47 5.12 1.99
C THR A 40 6.40 4.02 2.01
N ASN A 41 6.83 2.77 2.07
CA ASN A 41 6.00 1.57 1.97
C ASN A 41 5.98 0.74 3.27
N ALA A 42 6.83 1.10 4.23
CA ALA A 42 6.96 0.46 5.54
C ALA A 42 7.47 1.43 6.63
N GLY A 43 7.17 1.12 7.90
CA GLY A 43 7.66 1.85 9.08
C GLY A 43 9.19 1.94 9.16
N MET A 44 9.88 0.90 8.68
CA MET A 44 11.33 0.78 8.74
C MET A 44 12.10 1.73 7.83
N ASN A 45 11.47 2.31 6.79
CA ASN A 45 12.18 3.05 5.76
C ASN A 45 12.97 4.24 6.35
N GLN A 46 12.42 4.96 7.34
CA GLN A 46 13.09 6.07 8.04
C GLN A 46 14.22 5.63 9.01
N PHE A 47 14.34 4.33 9.23
CA PHE A 47 15.36 3.70 10.07
C PHE A 47 16.33 2.83 9.25
N LYS A 48 16.26 2.84 7.91
CA LYS A 48 17.12 2.05 7.01
C LYS A 48 18.60 2.13 7.40
N ASP A 49 19.13 3.34 7.51
CA ASP A 49 20.54 3.56 7.83
C ASP A 49 20.90 3.16 9.27
N VAL A 50 19.93 3.12 10.18
CA VAL A 50 20.13 2.62 11.55
C VAL A 50 20.31 1.10 11.53
N PHE A 51 19.50 0.39 10.75
CA PHE A 51 19.65 -1.07 10.57
C PHE A 51 20.97 -1.42 9.87
N LEU A 52 21.41 -0.60 8.90
CA LEU A 52 22.70 -0.74 8.23
C LEU A 52 23.90 -0.37 9.13
N GLY A 53 23.66 0.25 10.29
CA GLY A 53 24.71 0.72 11.20
C GLY A 53 25.44 1.98 10.72
N LEU A 54 24.87 2.70 9.76
CA LEU A 54 25.39 3.94 9.18
C LEU A 54 24.90 5.18 9.94
N ASP A 55 23.74 5.09 10.59
CA ASP A 55 23.16 6.11 11.46
C ASP A 55 23.03 5.57 12.89
N LYS A 56 23.17 6.45 13.88
CA LYS A 56 23.05 6.10 15.30
C LYS A 56 22.10 7.06 16.00
N ARG A 57 21.08 6.49 16.65
CA ARG A 57 20.11 7.23 17.46
C ARG A 57 20.50 7.23 18.93
N ASN A 58 19.93 8.17 19.70
CA ASN A 58 20.06 8.22 21.16
C ASN A 58 19.22 7.14 21.88
N TYR A 59 18.40 6.41 21.14
CA TYR A 59 17.57 5.29 21.59
C TYR A 59 17.92 4.03 20.81
N SER A 60 17.78 2.86 21.44
CA SER A 60 18.01 1.55 20.83
C SER A 60 16.71 0.82 20.44
N ARG A 61 15.56 1.39 20.82
CA ARG A 61 14.22 0.86 20.53
C ARG A 61 13.24 2.00 20.26
N ALA A 62 12.36 1.83 19.26
CA ALA A 62 11.44 2.87 18.83
C ALA A 62 10.06 2.30 18.44
N THR A 63 9.03 3.15 18.44
CA THR A 63 7.70 2.79 17.94
C THR A 63 7.08 3.93 17.13
N THR A 64 6.35 3.60 16.06
CA THR A 64 5.72 4.55 15.15
C THR A 64 4.37 4.05 14.65
N SER A 65 3.52 4.98 14.19
CA SER A 65 2.40 4.72 13.28
C SER A 65 2.74 5.37 11.95
N GLN A 66 3.19 4.58 10.97
CA GLN A 66 3.67 5.06 9.69
C GLN A 66 2.59 4.94 8.62
N ARG A 67 1.97 6.06 8.22
CA ARG A 67 2.34 6.68 6.95
C ARG A 67 2.76 5.85 5.72
N CYS A 68 2.00 4.92 5.15
CA CYS A 68 2.48 4.11 4.01
C CYS A 68 1.68 4.30 2.71
N VAL A 69 2.36 4.28 1.56
CA VAL A 69 1.75 4.13 0.23
C VAL A 69 2.37 2.97 -0.55
N ARG A 70 1.54 2.02 -1.01
CA ARG A 70 1.91 0.88 -1.86
C ARG A 70 1.19 0.94 -3.21
N ALA A 71 1.65 1.85 -4.06
CA ALA A 71 1.08 2.09 -5.39
C ALA A 71 2.14 2.08 -6.51
N GLY A 72 3.26 1.39 -6.29
CA GLY A 72 4.36 1.25 -7.24
C GLY A 72 5.66 0.78 -6.58
N GLY A 73 6.62 0.35 -7.41
CA GLY A 73 7.86 -0.25 -6.93
C GLY A 73 7.66 -1.70 -6.48
N LYS A 74 8.42 -2.14 -5.47
CA LYS A 74 8.43 -3.54 -4.99
C LYS A 74 7.08 -4.01 -4.46
N HIS A 75 6.37 -3.15 -3.74
CA HIS A 75 5.06 -3.43 -3.17
C HIS A 75 4.02 -2.53 -3.84
N ASN A 76 3.12 -3.14 -4.60
CA ASN A 76 2.09 -2.43 -5.34
C ASN A 76 0.74 -3.12 -5.17
N ASP A 77 -0.11 -2.52 -4.34
CA ASP A 77 -1.44 -3.04 -4.01
C ASP A 77 -2.55 -2.30 -4.77
N LEU A 78 -2.19 -1.42 -5.71
CA LEU A 78 -3.14 -0.58 -6.45
C LEU A 78 -4.23 -1.40 -7.16
N GLU A 79 -3.87 -2.54 -7.73
CA GLU A 79 -4.80 -3.44 -8.45
C GLU A 79 -5.69 -4.27 -7.51
N ASN A 80 -5.32 -4.39 -6.23
CA ASN A 80 -6.06 -5.15 -5.23
C ASN A 80 -7.17 -4.32 -4.55
N VAL A 81 -7.08 -2.99 -4.65
CA VAL A 81 -8.02 -2.06 -4.01
C VAL A 81 -9.42 -2.22 -4.61
N GLY A 82 -10.41 -2.37 -3.73
CA GLY A 82 -11.82 -2.58 -4.10
C GLY A 82 -12.20 -4.03 -4.43
N TYR A 83 -11.22 -4.89 -4.72
CA TYR A 83 -11.40 -6.32 -5.00
C TYR A 83 -11.22 -7.21 -3.77
N THR A 84 -10.34 -6.81 -2.84
CA THR A 84 -10.11 -7.51 -1.57
C THR A 84 -10.57 -6.68 -0.38
N ALA A 85 -10.82 -7.34 0.76
CA ALA A 85 -11.24 -6.68 1.99
C ALA A 85 -10.09 -6.03 2.78
N ARG A 86 -8.83 -6.30 2.40
CA ARG A 86 -7.62 -6.07 3.23
C ARG A 86 -6.54 -5.16 2.63
N HIS A 87 -6.66 -4.79 1.35
CA HIS A 87 -5.64 -3.99 0.65
C HIS A 87 -6.08 -2.54 0.41
N HIS A 88 -5.10 -1.66 0.51
CA HIS A 88 -5.22 -0.22 0.35
C HIS A 88 -4.00 0.34 -0.39
N THR A 89 -4.16 1.45 -1.10
CA THR A 89 -3.00 2.19 -1.61
C THR A 89 -2.30 2.92 -0.47
N PHE A 90 -3.06 3.61 0.37
CA PHE A 90 -2.56 4.28 1.59
C PHE A 90 -3.03 3.51 2.81
N PHE A 91 -2.17 3.31 3.80
CA PHE A 91 -2.54 2.71 5.08
C PHE A 91 -1.56 3.14 6.17
N GLU A 92 -1.88 2.82 7.43
CA GLU A 92 -0.95 3.01 8.54
C GLU A 92 -0.36 1.68 9.01
N MET A 93 0.97 1.65 9.09
CA MET A 93 1.72 0.54 9.64
C MET A 93 2.17 0.88 11.06
N LEU A 94 1.62 0.18 12.03
CA LEU A 94 2.01 0.23 13.44
C LEU A 94 3.28 -0.60 13.63
N GLY A 95 4.39 0.03 14.00
CA GLY A 95 5.69 -0.64 14.10
C GLY A 95 6.37 -0.44 15.45
N ASN A 96 7.00 -1.50 15.93
CA ASN A 96 8.06 -1.44 16.94
C ASN A 96 9.39 -1.91 16.35
N PHE A 97 10.48 -1.25 16.74
CA PHE A 97 11.81 -1.46 16.19
C PHE A 97 12.83 -1.69 17.30
N SER A 98 13.76 -2.62 17.07
CA SER A 98 14.93 -2.88 17.90
C SER A 98 16.19 -2.70 17.06
N PHE A 99 17.09 -1.81 17.49
CA PHE A 99 18.33 -1.49 16.79
C PHE A 99 19.52 -2.12 17.51
N GLY A 100 19.65 -3.44 17.39
CA GLY A 100 20.63 -4.22 18.16
C GLY A 100 20.39 -4.17 19.67
N ASP A 101 19.11 -4.20 20.08
CA ASP A 101 18.64 -4.23 21.47
C ASP A 101 18.11 -5.65 21.79
N TYR A 102 16.79 -5.85 21.76
CA TYR A 102 16.16 -7.18 21.88
C TYR A 102 16.02 -7.86 20.51
N PHE A 103 15.73 -9.17 20.51
CA PHE A 103 15.61 -9.97 19.29
C PHE A 103 14.38 -10.89 19.32
N LYS A 104 14.44 -12.09 18.74
CA LYS A 104 13.27 -12.94 18.45
C LYS A 104 12.34 -13.18 19.64
N HIS A 105 12.88 -13.64 20.76
CA HIS A 105 12.12 -13.96 21.99
C HIS A 105 11.23 -12.78 22.41
N ASP A 106 11.83 -11.64 22.75
CA ASP A 106 11.06 -10.49 23.25
C ASP A 106 10.18 -9.84 22.19
N ALA A 107 10.59 -9.87 20.92
CA ALA A 107 9.76 -9.38 19.82
C ALA A 107 8.43 -10.15 19.72
N ILE A 108 8.50 -11.48 19.78
CA ILE A 108 7.34 -12.36 19.78
C ILE A 108 6.51 -12.16 21.06
N GLN A 109 7.15 -12.08 22.23
CA GLN A 109 6.45 -11.87 23.50
C GLN A 109 5.72 -10.53 23.56
N PHE A 110 6.32 -9.44 23.07
CA PHE A 110 5.65 -8.14 23.03
C PHE A 110 4.43 -8.15 22.11
N ALA A 111 4.55 -8.71 20.90
CA ALA A 111 3.43 -8.80 19.99
C ALA A 111 2.29 -9.65 20.60
N TRP A 112 2.63 -10.79 21.19
CA TRP A 112 1.66 -11.68 21.82
C TRP A 112 0.98 -11.07 23.05
N GLU A 113 1.73 -10.34 23.89
CA GLU A 113 1.19 -9.61 25.05
C GLU A 113 0.20 -8.53 24.60
N LEU A 114 0.54 -7.72 23.60
CA LEU A 114 -0.35 -6.68 23.10
C LEU A 114 -1.64 -7.29 22.52
N LEU A 115 -1.51 -8.31 21.67
CA LEU A 115 -2.65 -8.93 21.01
C LEU A 115 -3.58 -9.66 21.99
N THR A 116 -3.03 -10.39 22.96
CA THR A 116 -3.82 -11.37 23.75
C THR A 116 -3.93 -11.05 25.24
N GLY A 117 -3.17 -10.08 25.74
CA GLY A 117 -3.22 -9.66 27.13
C GLY A 117 -4.57 -9.05 27.48
N GLU A 118 -5.14 -9.45 28.62
CA GLU A 118 -6.45 -8.97 29.10
C GLU A 118 -6.51 -7.44 29.29
N ASN A 119 -5.36 -6.82 29.57
CA ASN A 119 -5.23 -5.38 29.76
C ASN A 119 -5.03 -4.61 28.44
N TRP A 120 -4.98 -5.30 27.30
CA TRP A 120 -4.58 -4.73 26.00
C TRP A 120 -5.68 -4.93 24.94
N PHE A 121 -5.42 -5.74 23.91
CA PHE A 121 -6.38 -6.05 22.85
C PHE A 121 -7.26 -7.26 23.16
N ALA A 122 -6.81 -8.15 24.06
CA ALA A 122 -7.58 -9.29 24.56
C ALA A 122 -8.22 -10.14 23.44
N LEU A 123 -7.49 -10.37 22.34
CA LEU A 123 -7.95 -11.20 21.24
C LEU A 123 -8.03 -12.69 21.65
N PRO A 124 -9.02 -13.44 21.13
CA PRO A 124 -9.14 -14.87 21.36
C PRO A 124 -7.94 -15.61 20.76
N LYS A 125 -7.12 -16.24 21.62
CA LYS A 125 -5.86 -16.92 21.25
C LYS A 125 -6.08 -18.06 20.24
N GLU A 126 -7.23 -18.71 20.30
CA GLU A 126 -7.62 -19.82 19.43
C GLU A 126 -7.88 -19.39 17.97
N ARG A 127 -8.10 -18.10 17.72
CA ARG A 127 -8.27 -17.54 16.36
C ARG A 127 -6.97 -17.03 15.76
N LEU A 128 -5.88 -17.03 16.53
CA LEU A 128 -4.57 -16.60 16.07
C LEU A 128 -3.75 -17.78 15.55
N TRP A 129 -3.18 -17.55 14.37
CA TRP A 129 -2.29 -18.46 13.65
C TRP A 129 -0.97 -17.76 13.41
N VAL A 130 0.12 -18.52 13.29
CA VAL A 130 1.43 -17.94 13.04
C VAL A 130 2.17 -18.68 11.92
N THR A 131 2.90 -17.93 11.12
CA THR A 131 3.85 -18.48 10.15
C THR A 131 5.28 -18.19 10.58
N VAL A 132 6.21 -19.06 10.24
CA VAL A 132 7.65 -18.86 10.41
C VAL A 132 8.37 -19.27 9.13
N TYR A 133 9.54 -18.68 8.88
CA TYR A 133 10.38 -19.12 7.77
C TYR A 133 10.80 -20.58 7.96
N GLU A 134 10.82 -21.37 6.88
CA GLU A 134 11.00 -22.83 6.95
C GLU A 134 12.23 -23.25 7.76
N THR A 135 13.33 -22.51 7.63
CA THR A 135 14.60 -22.77 8.31
C THR A 135 14.79 -22.03 9.64
N ASP A 136 13.78 -21.27 10.11
CA ASP A 136 13.84 -20.56 11.39
C ASP A 136 13.29 -21.41 12.55
N ASP A 137 14.09 -22.39 12.97
CA ASP A 137 13.77 -23.27 14.09
C ASP A 137 13.68 -22.55 15.45
N GLU A 138 14.36 -21.41 15.58
CA GLU A 138 14.32 -20.59 16.80
C GLU A 138 12.94 -19.96 16.96
N ALA A 139 12.41 -19.30 15.91
CA ALA A 139 11.08 -18.71 15.93
C ALA A 139 9.98 -19.76 16.15
N TYR A 140 10.11 -20.93 15.49
CA TYR A 140 9.19 -22.06 15.74
C TYR A 140 9.22 -22.51 17.20
N GLY A 141 10.42 -22.65 17.77
CA GLY A 141 10.61 -23.06 19.16
C GLY A 141 10.01 -22.08 20.17
N ILE A 142 10.15 -20.77 19.93
CA ILE A 142 9.55 -19.71 20.76
C ILE A 142 8.03 -19.81 20.73
N TRP A 143 7.41 -19.86 19.54
CA TRP A 143 5.95 -19.97 19.41
C TRP A 143 5.39 -21.25 20.05
N GLU A 144 6.04 -22.39 19.82
CA GLU A 144 5.58 -23.67 20.34
C GLU A 144 5.74 -23.77 21.87
N LYS A 145 6.92 -23.46 22.40
CA LYS A 145 7.29 -23.85 23.77
C LYS A 145 7.11 -22.73 24.78
N GLU A 146 7.35 -21.49 24.37
CA GLU A 146 7.35 -20.35 25.29
C GLU A 146 6.02 -19.61 25.24
N VAL A 147 5.49 -19.38 24.04
CA VAL A 147 4.15 -18.81 23.86
C VAL A 147 3.05 -19.86 24.07
N GLY A 148 3.31 -21.10 23.65
CA GLY A 148 2.37 -22.21 23.79
C GLY A 148 1.32 -22.29 22.68
N ILE A 149 1.66 -21.84 21.46
CA ILE A 149 0.78 -22.03 20.29
C ILE A 149 0.75 -23.53 19.94
N PRO A 150 -0.44 -24.13 19.79
CA PRO A 150 -0.55 -25.50 19.30
C PRO A 150 0.10 -25.68 17.93
N ARG A 151 0.84 -26.78 17.75
CA ARG A 151 1.68 -27.02 16.56
C ARG A 151 0.90 -26.93 15.25
N GLU A 152 -0.37 -27.31 15.24
CA GLU A 152 -1.25 -27.25 14.08
C GLU A 152 -1.54 -25.82 13.59
N ARG A 153 -1.25 -24.79 14.41
CA ARG A 153 -1.37 -23.37 14.06
C ARG A 153 -0.03 -22.65 13.89
N ILE A 154 1.07 -23.40 13.86
CA ILE A 154 2.42 -22.89 13.54
C ILE A 154 2.84 -23.45 12.19
N ILE A 155 2.78 -22.62 11.15
CA ILE A 155 3.01 -23.03 9.77
C ILE A 155 4.40 -22.61 9.32
N ARG A 156 5.13 -23.51 8.67
CA ARG A 156 6.44 -23.22 8.08
C ARG A 156 6.28 -22.88 6.61
N ILE A 157 6.80 -21.74 6.19
CA ILE A 157 6.76 -21.29 4.79
C ILE A 157 8.19 -21.15 4.27
N GLY A 158 8.51 -21.86 3.20
CA GLY A 158 9.79 -21.78 2.50
C GLY A 158 9.81 -20.70 1.43
N ASP A 159 10.68 -20.87 0.43
CA ASP A 159 10.77 -20.01 -0.75
C ASP A 159 9.59 -20.25 -1.73
N ASN A 160 8.37 -19.96 -1.27
CA ASN A 160 7.13 -20.23 -1.98
C ASN A 160 6.90 -19.36 -3.23
N LYS A 161 7.74 -18.35 -3.48
CA LYS A 161 7.68 -17.49 -4.67
C LYS A 161 8.67 -17.91 -5.76
N GLY A 162 9.19 -19.14 -5.68
CA GLY A 162 9.91 -19.80 -6.77
C GLY A 162 11.36 -19.37 -6.97
N ALA A 163 11.96 -18.65 -6.02
CA ALA A 163 13.37 -18.25 -6.06
C ALA A 163 13.97 -18.19 -4.65
N PRO A 164 15.31 -18.33 -4.50
CA PRO A 164 15.97 -18.21 -3.20
C PRO A 164 15.64 -16.89 -2.49
N TYR A 165 15.24 -16.97 -1.23
CA TYR A 165 14.78 -15.84 -0.40
C TYR A 165 13.53 -15.13 -0.91
N ALA A 166 12.85 -15.68 -1.93
CA ALA A 166 11.57 -15.21 -2.40
C ALA A 166 10.48 -16.00 -1.66
N SER A 167 10.10 -15.47 -0.50
CA SER A 167 9.16 -16.07 0.42
C SER A 167 8.18 -15.02 0.95
N ASP A 168 7.04 -15.45 1.47
CA ASP A 168 6.24 -14.60 2.38
C ASP A 168 6.93 -14.42 3.73
N ASN A 169 7.63 -15.44 4.22
CA ASN A 169 8.36 -15.42 5.48
C ASN A 169 9.83 -14.97 5.36
N PHE A 170 10.19 -14.32 4.25
CA PHE A 170 11.47 -13.61 4.11
C PHE A 170 11.22 -12.21 3.57
N TRP A 171 11.26 -11.22 4.45
CA TRP A 171 10.90 -9.85 4.12
C TRP A 171 12.09 -9.08 3.55
N GLN A 172 11.84 -8.32 2.47
CA GLN A 172 12.83 -7.48 1.81
C GLN A 172 12.25 -6.08 1.58
N MET A 173 12.98 -5.03 1.97
CA MET A 173 12.56 -3.64 1.75
C MET A 173 12.36 -3.30 0.26
N GLY A 174 13.22 -3.86 -0.57
CA GLY A 174 13.30 -3.63 -2.01
C GLY A 174 14.32 -4.58 -2.61
N ASP A 175 14.80 -4.26 -3.81
CA ASP A 175 15.84 -5.09 -4.45
C ASP A 175 17.20 -4.94 -3.75
N THR A 176 17.42 -3.87 -2.98
CA THR A 176 18.57 -3.70 -2.09
C THR A 176 18.12 -3.19 -0.71
N GLY A 177 18.98 -3.36 0.30
CA GLY A 177 18.77 -2.85 1.65
C GLY A 177 18.47 -3.94 2.70
N PRO A 178 18.12 -3.54 3.93
CA PRO A 178 17.88 -4.46 5.04
C PRO A 178 16.77 -5.48 4.75
N CYS A 179 17.02 -6.74 5.13
CA CYS A 179 16.10 -7.86 4.96
C CYS A 179 16.39 -8.98 5.98
N GLY A 180 15.50 -9.97 6.05
CA GLY A 180 15.70 -11.16 6.87
C GLY A 180 14.46 -12.06 6.94
N PRO A 181 14.59 -13.23 7.60
CA PRO A 181 13.45 -14.09 7.89
C PRO A 181 12.45 -13.35 8.79
N CYS A 182 11.17 -13.68 8.64
CA CYS A 182 10.12 -13.10 9.45
C CYS A 182 9.12 -14.15 9.93
N THR A 183 8.40 -13.79 10.98
CA THR A 183 7.24 -14.52 11.48
C THR A 183 6.03 -13.62 11.42
N GLU A 184 4.90 -14.14 10.97
CA GLU A 184 3.68 -13.35 10.78
C GLU A 184 2.56 -13.93 11.64
N ILE A 185 1.69 -13.05 12.13
CA ILE A 185 0.53 -13.39 12.93
C ILE A 185 -0.73 -13.15 12.10
N PHE A 186 -1.56 -14.18 11.98
CA PHE A 186 -2.81 -14.18 11.24
C PHE A 186 -4.00 -14.29 12.18
N TYR A 187 -5.14 -13.72 11.79
CA TYR A 187 -6.41 -13.84 12.50
C TYR A 187 -7.47 -14.53 11.62
N ASP A 188 -8.08 -15.60 12.13
CA ASP A 188 -9.22 -16.29 11.50
C ASP A 188 -10.50 -15.49 11.74
N HIS A 189 -11.03 -14.84 10.71
CA HIS A 189 -12.28 -14.09 10.79
C HIS A 189 -13.54 -14.97 10.85
N GLY A 190 -13.46 -16.27 10.50
CA GLY A 190 -14.56 -17.23 10.61
C GLY A 190 -14.88 -17.93 9.29
N ASP A 191 -15.62 -19.04 9.38
CA ASP A 191 -15.98 -19.91 8.26
C ASP A 191 -17.03 -19.31 7.30
N HIS A 192 -17.66 -18.19 7.67
CA HIS A 192 -18.55 -17.42 6.81
C HIS A 192 -17.81 -16.62 5.71
N ILE A 193 -16.48 -16.65 5.70
CA ILE A 193 -15.63 -16.00 4.70
C ILE A 193 -14.84 -17.08 3.96
N TRP A 194 -14.74 -16.94 2.64
CA TRP A 194 -13.91 -17.82 1.82
C TRP A 194 -12.41 -17.58 2.07
N GLY A 195 -11.65 -18.67 2.18
CA GLY A 195 -10.21 -18.65 2.37
C GLY A 195 -9.73 -19.76 3.30
N GLY A 196 -8.51 -20.22 3.08
CA GLY A 196 -7.80 -21.20 3.90
C GLY A 196 -6.67 -20.56 4.70
N PRO A 197 -6.05 -21.30 5.64
CA PRO A 197 -4.90 -20.80 6.40
C PRO A 197 -3.70 -20.56 5.47
N PRO A 198 -2.68 -19.79 5.91
CA PRO A 198 -1.46 -19.59 5.13
C PRO A 198 -0.78 -20.93 4.78
N GLY A 199 -0.15 -21.00 3.61
CA GLY A 199 0.42 -22.22 3.03
C GLY A 199 -0.60 -23.16 2.38
N SER A 200 -1.91 -22.83 2.39
CA SER A 200 -2.95 -23.63 1.76
C SER A 200 -3.27 -23.13 0.34
N PRO A 201 -3.90 -23.94 -0.53
CA PRO A 201 -4.34 -23.49 -1.86
C PRO A 201 -5.33 -22.32 -1.86
N GLU A 202 -5.97 -22.04 -0.72
CA GLU A 202 -6.97 -20.98 -0.55
C GLU A 202 -6.45 -19.82 0.32
N GLU A 203 -5.13 -19.73 0.54
CA GLU A 203 -4.50 -18.74 1.43
C GLU A 203 -4.76 -17.27 1.04
N ASP A 204 -5.07 -17.00 -0.23
CA ASP A 204 -5.30 -15.65 -0.74
C ASP A 204 -6.70 -15.10 -0.39
N GLY A 205 -7.56 -15.93 0.20
CA GLY A 205 -8.88 -15.52 0.70
C GLY A 205 -8.81 -14.54 1.86
N ASP A 206 -9.93 -13.86 2.13
CA ASP A 206 -10.03 -12.84 3.18
C ASP A 206 -10.38 -13.43 4.57
N ARG A 207 -10.35 -14.76 4.74
CA ARG A 207 -10.65 -15.42 6.01
C ARG A 207 -9.51 -15.30 7.03
N TYR A 208 -8.30 -15.70 6.63
CA TYR A 208 -7.12 -15.68 7.50
C TYR A 208 -6.29 -14.46 7.12
N ILE A 209 -6.52 -13.34 7.81
CA ILE A 209 -5.86 -12.08 7.48
C ILE A 209 -4.54 -11.98 8.23
N GLU A 210 -3.45 -11.71 7.50
CA GLU A 210 -2.17 -11.31 8.07
C GLU A 210 -2.34 -9.98 8.81
N ILE A 211 -2.18 -10.00 10.13
CA ILE A 211 -2.35 -8.83 11.00
C ILE A 211 -1.01 -8.13 11.25
N TRP A 212 0.02 -8.91 11.60
CA TRP A 212 1.29 -8.37 12.09
C TRP A 212 2.47 -9.21 11.61
N ASN A 213 3.38 -8.57 10.87
CA ASN A 213 4.66 -9.16 10.47
C ASN A 213 5.79 -8.72 11.43
N ILE A 214 6.61 -9.67 11.89
CA ILE A 214 7.77 -9.49 12.76
C ILE A 214 9.01 -9.97 12.00
N VAL A 215 9.79 -9.02 11.49
CA VAL A 215 10.99 -9.26 10.70
C VAL A 215 12.23 -9.25 11.58
N PHE A 216 13.01 -10.33 11.46
CA PHE A 216 14.31 -10.46 12.11
C PHE A 216 15.38 -10.01 11.11
N MET A 217 15.71 -8.71 11.15
CA MET A 217 16.69 -8.09 10.27
C MET A 217 18.07 -8.70 10.49
N GLN A 218 18.60 -9.34 9.44
CA GLN A 218 19.84 -10.11 9.48
C GLN A 218 20.81 -9.73 8.36
N PHE A 219 20.29 -9.27 7.22
CA PHE A 219 21.10 -9.04 6.02
C PHE A 219 20.83 -7.67 5.40
N ASN A 220 21.78 -7.21 4.60
CA ASN A 220 21.67 -6.16 3.62
C ASN A 220 21.77 -6.81 2.23
N ARG A 221 20.67 -6.82 1.49
CA ARG A 221 20.63 -7.36 0.13
C ARG A 221 21.36 -6.41 -0.82
N GLN A 222 22.27 -6.96 -1.61
CA GLN A 222 23.01 -6.23 -2.64
C GLN A 222 22.30 -6.30 -3.99
N ALA A 223 22.71 -5.45 -4.93
CA ALA A 223 22.12 -5.38 -6.28
C ALA A 223 22.30 -6.68 -7.08
N ASP A 224 23.35 -7.45 -6.81
CA ASP A 224 23.60 -8.76 -7.41
C ASP A 224 22.81 -9.91 -6.73
N GLY A 225 22.02 -9.60 -5.70
CA GLY A 225 21.22 -10.54 -4.93
C GLY A 225 21.97 -11.23 -3.79
N THR A 226 23.24 -10.92 -3.56
CA THR A 226 23.98 -11.43 -2.39
C THR A 226 23.47 -10.81 -1.09
N MET A 227 23.61 -11.57 0.01
CA MET A 227 23.12 -11.19 1.35
C MET A 227 24.32 -10.91 2.27
N GLU A 228 24.62 -9.64 2.50
CA GLU A 228 25.67 -9.23 3.44
C GLU A 228 25.12 -9.18 4.87
N PRO A 229 25.74 -9.79 5.89
CA PRO A 229 25.25 -9.70 7.26
C PRO A 229 25.21 -8.26 7.79
N LEU A 230 24.11 -7.89 8.46
CA LEU A 230 24.02 -6.61 9.16
C LEU A 230 24.97 -6.60 10.37
N PRO A 231 25.49 -5.42 10.79
CA PRO A 231 26.40 -5.34 11.94
C PRO A 231 25.79 -5.85 13.25
N LYS A 232 24.47 -5.75 13.39
CA LYS A 232 23.72 -6.20 14.56
C LYS A 232 22.37 -6.79 14.13
N PRO A 233 22.05 -8.04 14.54
CA PRO A 233 20.69 -8.56 14.42
C PRO A 233 19.71 -7.61 15.09
N SER A 234 18.65 -7.27 14.37
CA SER A 234 17.72 -6.20 14.73
C SER A 234 16.27 -6.62 14.45
N VAL A 235 15.29 -5.92 15.01
CA VAL A 235 13.87 -6.24 14.81
C VAL A 235 13.18 -5.08 14.12
N ASP A 236 12.43 -5.41 13.09
CA ASP A 236 11.45 -4.55 12.44
C ASP A 236 10.09 -5.24 12.51
N THR A 237 9.03 -4.49 12.78
CA THR A 237 7.68 -5.05 12.80
C THR A 237 6.70 -4.10 12.12
N GLY A 238 5.64 -4.66 11.55
CA GLY A 238 4.57 -3.90 10.93
C GLY A 238 3.23 -4.58 11.09
N MET A 239 2.30 -3.92 11.77
CA MET A 239 0.89 -4.29 11.86
C MET A 239 0.04 -3.29 11.10
N GLY A 240 -0.83 -3.78 10.21
CA GLY A 240 -1.76 -2.91 9.49
C GLY A 240 -2.84 -2.38 10.44
N LEU A 241 -2.87 -1.06 10.66
CA LEU A 241 -3.81 -0.42 11.59
C LEU A 241 -5.26 -0.75 11.22
N GLU A 242 -5.61 -0.67 9.95
CA GLU A 242 -6.96 -0.95 9.46
C GLU A 242 -7.35 -2.42 9.64
N ARG A 243 -6.39 -3.35 9.50
CA ARG A 243 -6.61 -4.78 9.68
C ARG A 243 -6.89 -5.11 11.14
N ILE A 244 -6.05 -4.62 12.07
CA ILE A 244 -6.29 -4.82 13.52
C ILE A 244 -7.55 -4.07 13.99
N ALA A 245 -7.87 -2.92 13.40
CA ALA A 245 -9.11 -2.23 13.67
C ALA A 245 -10.34 -3.04 13.25
N ALA A 246 -10.30 -3.71 12.09
CA ALA A 246 -11.38 -4.60 11.67
C ALA A 246 -11.62 -5.72 12.69
N VAL A 247 -10.56 -6.36 13.16
CA VAL A 247 -10.63 -7.41 14.19
C VAL A 247 -11.24 -6.86 15.50
N LEU A 248 -10.73 -5.74 16.01
CA LEU A 248 -11.14 -5.15 17.29
C LEU A 248 -12.54 -4.52 17.26
N GLN A 249 -13.03 -4.16 16.07
CA GLN A 249 -14.39 -3.65 15.87
C GLN A 249 -15.37 -4.73 15.44
N HIS A 250 -14.93 -6.00 15.43
CA HIS A 250 -15.75 -7.16 15.10
C HIS A 250 -16.35 -7.10 13.69
N VAL A 251 -15.58 -6.59 12.74
CA VAL A 251 -15.93 -6.54 11.32
C VAL A 251 -14.92 -7.37 10.50
N ASN A 252 -15.25 -7.63 9.25
CA ASN A 252 -14.46 -8.54 8.40
C ASN A 252 -13.68 -7.82 7.32
N SER A 253 -14.14 -6.64 6.92
CA SER A 253 -13.42 -5.80 5.97
C SER A 253 -12.83 -4.58 6.64
N ASN A 254 -11.64 -4.17 6.18
CA ASN A 254 -11.06 -2.89 6.54
C ASN A 254 -12.01 -1.72 6.20
N TYR A 255 -12.81 -1.87 5.14
CA TYR A 255 -13.79 -0.85 4.71
C TYR A 255 -15.01 -0.74 5.63
N GLU A 256 -15.14 -1.63 6.62
CA GLU A 256 -16.22 -1.63 7.61
C GLU A 256 -15.79 -1.05 8.96
N ILE A 257 -14.55 -0.57 9.11
CA ILE A 257 -14.13 0.11 10.34
C ILE A 257 -14.75 1.52 10.43
N ASP A 258 -14.81 2.08 11.63
CA ASP A 258 -15.29 3.44 11.92
C ASP A 258 -14.78 4.52 10.95
N LEU A 259 -13.47 4.50 10.66
CA LEU A 259 -12.82 5.42 9.71
C LEU A 259 -13.44 5.31 8.31
N PHE A 260 -13.49 4.10 7.75
CA PHE A 260 -13.94 3.90 6.38
C PHE A 260 -15.45 4.00 6.24
N ARG A 261 -16.25 3.59 7.22
CA ARG A 261 -17.71 3.79 7.20
C ARG A 261 -18.05 5.26 7.01
N THR A 262 -17.44 6.12 7.84
CA THR A 262 -17.63 7.58 7.77
C THR A 262 -17.14 8.15 6.43
N LEU A 263 -15.99 7.67 5.95
CA LEU A 263 -15.42 8.16 4.69
C LEU A 263 -16.25 7.72 3.47
N ILE A 264 -16.73 6.48 3.44
CA ILE A 264 -17.61 5.95 2.38
C ILE A 264 -18.94 6.69 2.33
N GLU A 265 -19.53 7.02 3.49
CA GLU A 265 -20.73 7.86 3.56
C GLU A 265 -20.48 9.26 2.96
N ALA A 266 -19.30 9.84 3.22
CA ALA A 266 -18.91 11.10 2.60
C ALA A 266 -18.74 10.99 1.07
N VAL A 267 -18.16 9.87 0.58
CA VAL A 267 -18.08 9.58 -0.87
C VAL A 267 -19.47 9.48 -1.48
N ALA A 268 -20.37 8.70 -0.87
CA ALA A 268 -21.74 8.54 -1.35
C ALA A 268 -22.46 9.90 -1.44
N LYS A 269 -22.26 10.77 -0.44
CA LYS A 269 -22.84 12.11 -0.42
C LYS A 269 -22.36 13.00 -1.57
N VAL A 270 -21.06 13.01 -1.88
CA VAL A 270 -20.53 13.90 -2.94
C VAL A 270 -20.71 13.35 -4.35
N THR A 271 -20.86 12.04 -4.50
CA THR A 271 -21.11 11.38 -5.80
C THR A 271 -22.60 11.23 -6.11
N GLY A 272 -23.46 11.23 -5.10
CA GLY A 272 -24.89 10.96 -5.24
C GLY A 272 -25.24 9.47 -5.25
N ALA A 273 -24.28 8.58 -4.96
CA ALA A 273 -24.52 7.15 -4.89
C ALA A 273 -25.42 6.78 -3.70
N THR A 274 -26.35 5.84 -3.91
CA THR A 274 -27.27 5.36 -2.87
C THR A 274 -26.93 3.95 -2.38
N ASP A 275 -26.22 3.16 -3.19
CA ASP A 275 -25.78 1.82 -2.83
C ASP A 275 -24.40 1.88 -2.13
N LEU A 276 -24.41 1.81 -0.80
CA LEU A 276 -23.20 1.85 0.03
C LEU A 276 -22.31 0.59 -0.11
N SER A 277 -22.79 -0.47 -0.75
CA SER A 277 -22.03 -1.70 -0.97
C SER A 277 -21.17 -1.67 -2.24
N ASN A 278 -21.37 -0.68 -3.10
CA ASN A 278 -20.69 -0.58 -4.39
C ASN A 278 -19.17 -0.44 -4.23
N LYS A 279 -18.40 -1.25 -4.96
CA LYS A 279 -16.92 -1.25 -4.90
C LYS A 279 -16.30 0.12 -5.21
N SER A 280 -16.92 0.92 -6.08
CA SER A 280 -16.41 2.23 -6.47
C SER A 280 -16.34 3.19 -5.28
N LEU A 281 -17.23 3.05 -4.30
CA LEU A 281 -17.16 3.85 -3.06
C LEU A 281 -15.92 3.51 -2.24
N ARG A 282 -15.58 2.22 -2.14
CA ARG A 282 -14.36 1.74 -1.46
C ARG A 282 -13.10 2.24 -2.17
N VAL A 283 -13.06 2.15 -3.49
CA VAL A 283 -11.92 2.62 -4.30
C VAL A 283 -11.70 4.12 -4.11
N ILE A 284 -12.75 4.95 -4.21
CA ILE A 284 -12.62 6.40 -4.01
C ILE A 284 -12.21 6.71 -2.56
N ALA A 285 -12.78 6.03 -1.58
CA ALA A 285 -12.44 6.23 -0.17
C ALA A 285 -10.98 5.87 0.12
N ASP A 286 -10.42 4.83 -0.51
CA ASP A 286 -8.99 4.53 -0.43
C ASP A 286 -8.15 5.61 -1.13
N HIS A 287 -8.50 5.94 -2.37
CA HIS A 287 -7.71 6.82 -3.23
C HIS A 287 -7.65 8.26 -2.71
N ILE A 288 -8.69 8.77 -2.05
CA ILE A 288 -8.59 10.10 -1.43
C ILE A 288 -7.51 10.13 -0.34
N ARG A 289 -7.31 9.03 0.40
CA ARG A 289 -6.26 8.97 1.43
C ARG A 289 -4.87 9.07 0.80
N SER A 290 -4.57 8.23 -0.19
CA SER A 290 -3.26 8.27 -0.86
C SER A 290 -3.05 9.61 -1.57
N CYS A 291 -4.00 10.07 -2.37
CA CYS A 291 -3.85 11.32 -3.11
C CYS A 291 -3.66 12.53 -2.19
N ALA A 292 -4.49 12.68 -1.16
CA ALA A 292 -4.42 13.85 -0.28
C ALA A 292 -3.11 13.89 0.52
N PHE A 293 -2.69 12.76 1.09
CA PHE A 293 -1.42 12.71 1.84
C PHE A 293 -0.19 12.82 0.94
N LEU A 294 -0.21 12.29 -0.29
CA LEU A 294 0.88 12.50 -1.25
C LEU A 294 1.04 13.99 -1.61
N VAL A 295 -0.07 14.71 -1.81
CA VAL A 295 -0.02 16.15 -2.07
C VAL A 295 0.47 16.92 -0.85
N ALA A 296 0.01 16.57 0.35
CA ALA A 296 0.50 17.18 1.60
C ALA A 296 2.00 16.92 1.84
N ASP A 297 2.52 15.78 1.37
CA ASP A 297 3.95 15.47 1.42
C ASP A 297 4.74 16.00 0.20
N GLY A 298 4.14 16.89 -0.60
CA GLY A 298 4.81 17.67 -1.63
C GLY A 298 4.78 17.09 -3.05
N VAL A 299 4.03 16.00 -3.29
CA VAL A 299 3.89 15.43 -4.63
C VAL A 299 2.85 16.21 -5.43
N LEU A 300 3.22 16.66 -6.63
CA LEU A 300 2.30 17.31 -7.58
C LEU A 300 2.00 16.38 -8.76
N PRO A 301 0.76 16.37 -9.29
CA PRO A 301 0.42 15.60 -10.48
C PRO A 301 1.32 15.98 -11.67
N SER A 302 1.91 14.98 -12.33
CA SER A 302 2.78 15.17 -13.49
C SER A 302 2.70 13.95 -14.43
N ASN A 303 3.45 13.97 -15.53
CA ASN A 303 3.54 12.83 -16.46
C ASN A 303 4.75 11.92 -16.20
N GLU A 304 5.50 12.14 -15.11
CA GLU A 304 6.71 11.37 -14.82
C GLU A 304 6.82 11.01 -13.33
N ASN A 305 7.45 9.87 -13.03
CA ASN A 305 7.84 9.43 -11.69
C ASN A 305 6.68 9.47 -10.66
N ARG A 306 6.94 9.99 -9.45
CA ARG A 306 5.98 10.10 -8.34
C ARG A 306 4.71 10.87 -8.73
N GLY A 307 4.88 11.96 -9.49
CA GLY A 307 3.77 12.79 -9.92
C GLY A 307 2.85 12.07 -10.91
N TYR A 308 3.40 11.17 -11.72
CA TYR A 308 2.59 10.30 -12.57
C TYR A 308 1.77 9.31 -11.76
N VAL A 309 2.35 8.66 -10.74
CA VAL A 309 1.57 7.74 -9.87
C VAL A 309 0.42 8.47 -9.19
N LEU A 310 0.67 9.66 -8.62
CA LEU A 310 -0.39 10.48 -8.05
C LEU A 310 -1.48 10.79 -9.09
N ARG A 311 -1.09 11.23 -10.29
CA ARG A 311 -2.02 11.49 -11.40
C ARG A 311 -2.86 10.26 -11.75
N ARG A 312 -2.27 9.08 -11.82
CA ARG A 312 -3.00 7.82 -12.13
C ARG A 312 -4.07 7.52 -11.08
N ILE A 313 -3.73 7.61 -9.80
CA ILE A 313 -4.66 7.33 -8.70
C ILE A 313 -5.81 8.36 -8.71
N ILE A 314 -5.52 9.66 -8.88
CA ILE A 314 -6.56 10.70 -9.00
C ILE A 314 -7.52 10.37 -10.15
N ARG A 315 -6.98 10.08 -11.34
CA ARG A 315 -7.81 9.81 -12.53
C ARG A 315 -8.66 8.55 -12.38
N ARG A 316 -8.15 7.50 -11.73
CA ARG A 316 -8.93 6.30 -11.39
C ARG A 316 -10.07 6.62 -10.42
N ALA A 317 -9.81 7.40 -9.38
CA ALA A 317 -10.87 7.83 -8.45
C ALA A 317 -11.97 8.64 -9.16
N VAL A 318 -11.58 9.56 -10.05
CA VAL A 318 -12.52 10.35 -10.85
C VAL A 318 -13.33 9.46 -11.80
N ARG A 319 -12.72 8.46 -12.43
CA ARG A 319 -13.43 7.45 -13.24
C ARG A 319 -14.47 6.70 -12.40
N HIS A 320 -14.11 6.23 -11.21
CA HIS A 320 -15.06 5.57 -10.32
C HIS A 320 -16.21 6.50 -9.89
N GLY A 321 -15.94 7.79 -9.72
CA GLY A 321 -16.98 8.79 -9.48
C GLY A 321 -17.93 8.94 -10.67
N ASN A 322 -17.41 8.95 -11.90
CA ASN A 322 -18.23 8.95 -13.12
C ASN A 322 -19.10 7.69 -13.21
N MET A 323 -18.55 6.51 -12.89
CA MET A 323 -19.30 5.25 -12.83
C MET A 323 -20.44 5.28 -11.80
N LEU A 324 -20.27 6.01 -10.70
CA LEU A 324 -21.31 6.23 -9.69
C LEU A 324 -22.33 7.32 -10.08
N GLY A 325 -22.14 8.00 -11.20
CA GLY A 325 -23.03 9.05 -11.70
C GLY A 325 -22.77 10.45 -11.13
N ALA A 326 -21.55 10.72 -10.63
CA ALA A 326 -21.18 12.05 -10.16
C ALA A 326 -21.30 13.08 -11.31
N LYS A 327 -22.02 14.19 -11.06
CA LYS A 327 -22.33 15.22 -12.07
C LYS A 327 -21.44 16.46 -11.99
N GLU A 328 -20.76 16.65 -10.86
CA GLU A 328 -19.91 17.80 -10.59
C GLU A 328 -18.56 17.32 -10.06
N THR A 329 -17.56 18.19 -10.12
CA THR A 329 -16.26 17.99 -9.47
C THR A 329 -16.47 17.64 -7.99
N PHE A 330 -15.97 16.48 -7.55
CA PHE A 330 -16.30 15.90 -6.25
C PHE A 330 -15.08 15.51 -5.41
N PHE A 331 -13.96 15.14 -6.02
CA PHE A 331 -12.90 14.43 -5.31
C PHE A 331 -12.23 15.30 -4.25
N TYR A 332 -11.99 16.58 -4.56
CA TYR A 332 -11.46 17.54 -3.60
C TYR A 332 -12.37 17.78 -2.37
N LYS A 333 -13.69 17.56 -2.49
CA LYS A 333 -14.66 17.75 -1.40
C LYS A 333 -14.49 16.72 -0.29
N LEU A 334 -13.71 15.66 -0.53
CA LEU A 334 -13.44 14.58 0.43
C LEU A 334 -12.23 14.87 1.34
N VAL A 335 -11.46 15.93 1.09
CA VAL A 335 -10.30 16.30 1.94
C VAL A 335 -10.75 16.67 3.35
N GLY A 336 -11.83 17.45 3.50
CA GLY A 336 -12.41 17.79 4.80
C GLY A 336 -12.85 16.55 5.60
N PRO A 337 -13.74 15.69 5.07
CA PRO A 337 -14.12 14.43 5.70
C PRO A 337 -12.93 13.53 6.05
N LEU A 338 -11.91 13.47 5.18
CA LEU A 338 -10.69 12.70 5.46
C LEU A 338 -9.92 13.25 6.67
N ILE A 339 -9.76 14.57 6.79
CA ILE A 339 -9.10 15.19 7.94
C ILE A 339 -9.83 14.83 9.25
N GLU A 340 -11.16 14.83 9.23
CA GLU A 340 -11.98 14.52 10.41
C GLU A 340 -11.75 13.08 10.90
N VAL A 341 -11.75 12.09 10.00
CA VAL A 341 -11.61 10.67 10.37
C VAL A 341 -10.17 10.26 10.70
N MET A 342 -9.16 10.99 10.23
CA MET A 342 -7.75 10.66 10.50
C MET A 342 -7.28 11.10 11.90
N GLY A 343 -7.99 12.01 12.57
CA GLY A 343 -7.59 12.53 13.88
C GLY A 343 -6.18 13.14 13.86
N SER A 344 -5.34 12.78 14.85
CA SER A 344 -3.96 13.30 14.97
C SER A 344 -3.06 12.92 13.78
N ALA A 345 -3.31 11.79 13.12
CA ALA A 345 -2.57 11.39 11.92
C ALA A 345 -2.84 12.32 10.71
N GLY A 346 -3.93 13.10 10.75
CA GLY A 346 -4.32 14.06 9.71
C GLY A 346 -3.80 15.49 9.92
N GLU A 347 -2.99 15.76 10.94
CA GLU A 347 -2.59 17.15 11.28
C GLU A 347 -1.81 17.86 10.16
N GLU A 348 -0.89 17.16 9.48
CA GLU A 348 -0.15 17.73 8.35
C GLU A 348 -1.09 18.01 7.17
N LEU A 349 -1.99 17.07 6.86
CA LEU A 349 -2.99 17.25 5.83
C LEU A 349 -3.90 18.45 6.14
N LYS A 350 -4.30 18.62 7.40
CA LYS A 350 -5.13 19.75 7.85
C LYS A 350 -4.44 21.09 7.67
N ARG A 351 -3.13 21.18 7.93
CA ARG A 351 -2.35 22.42 7.70
C ARG A 351 -2.36 22.84 6.24
N GLN A 352 -2.38 21.87 5.33
CA GLN A 352 -2.29 22.09 3.88
C GLN A 352 -3.62 21.90 3.15
N GLN A 353 -4.76 21.87 3.88
CA GLN A 353 -6.08 21.52 3.32
C GLN A 353 -6.41 22.29 2.04
N ALA A 354 -6.31 23.62 2.06
CA ALA A 354 -6.66 24.46 0.90
C ALA A 354 -5.77 24.20 -0.33
N GLN A 355 -4.48 23.92 -0.12
CA GLN A 355 -3.56 23.57 -1.19
C GLN A 355 -3.94 22.21 -1.79
N VAL A 356 -4.16 21.21 -0.93
CA VAL A 356 -4.53 19.85 -1.35
C VAL A 356 -5.86 19.87 -2.12
N GLU A 357 -6.87 20.55 -1.61
CA GLU A 357 -8.16 20.72 -2.28
C GLU A 357 -8.00 21.34 -3.68
N GLN A 358 -7.19 22.40 -3.80
CA GLN A 358 -6.99 23.07 -5.09
C GLN A 358 -6.25 22.19 -6.10
N VAL A 359 -5.25 21.42 -5.67
CA VAL A 359 -4.51 20.49 -6.54
C VAL A 359 -5.43 19.39 -7.07
N LEU A 360 -6.20 18.75 -6.18
CA LEU A 360 -7.13 17.69 -6.57
C LEU A 360 -8.22 18.22 -7.50
N LYS A 361 -8.79 19.39 -7.18
CA LYS A 361 -9.79 20.05 -8.02
C LYS A 361 -9.28 20.32 -9.43
N THR A 362 -8.06 20.86 -9.54
CA THR A 362 -7.46 21.22 -10.83
C THR A 362 -7.21 19.98 -11.70
N GLU A 363 -6.69 18.89 -11.13
CA GLU A 363 -6.43 17.66 -11.88
C GLU A 363 -7.75 16.96 -12.30
N GLU A 364 -8.77 16.96 -11.45
CA GLU A 364 -10.11 16.44 -11.79
C GLU A 364 -10.75 17.24 -12.94
N GLU A 365 -10.76 18.57 -12.85
CA GLU A 365 -11.30 19.44 -13.91
C GLU A 365 -10.53 19.31 -15.23
N GLN A 366 -9.21 19.08 -15.16
CA GLN A 366 -8.40 18.84 -16.35
C GLN A 366 -8.75 17.51 -16.99
N PHE A 367 -8.92 16.44 -16.22
CA PHE A 367 -9.22 15.11 -16.74
C PHE A 367 -10.68 14.97 -17.22
N ALA A 368 -11.62 15.64 -16.57
CA ALA A 368 -13.03 15.65 -16.96
C ALA A 368 -13.24 16.08 -18.42
N ARG A 369 -12.36 16.95 -18.97
CA ARG A 369 -12.39 17.39 -20.38
C ARG A 369 -12.21 16.25 -21.38
N THR A 370 -11.53 15.17 -20.99
CA THR A 370 -11.20 14.05 -21.88
C THR A 370 -11.82 12.73 -21.42
N LEU A 371 -12.24 12.60 -20.17
CA LEU A 371 -12.81 11.37 -19.60
C LEU A 371 -14.00 10.84 -20.40
N GLU A 372 -15.07 11.62 -20.58
CA GLU A 372 -16.28 11.13 -21.27
C GLU A 372 -16.00 10.73 -22.73
N ARG A 373 -15.18 11.53 -23.42
CA ARG A 373 -14.80 11.25 -24.82
C ARG A 373 -13.89 10.02 -24.93
N GLY A 374 -13.00 9.81 -23.96
CA GLY A 374 -12.14 8.64 -23.91
C GLY A 374 -12.93 7.36 -23.58
N LEU A 375 -13.90 7.44 -22.66
CA LEU A 375 -14.80 6.32 -22.36
C LEU A 375 -15.68 5.97 -23.57
N ALA A 376 -16.22 6.97 -24.27
CA ALA A 376 -17.00 6.74 -25.49
C ALA A 376 -16.18 6.04 -26.59
N LEU A 377 -14.92 6.45 -26.77
CA LEU A 377 -14.00 5.76 -27.69
C LEU A 377 -13.74 4.32 -27.25
N LEU A 378 -13.46 4.12 -25.95
CA LEU A 378 -13.21 2.78 -25.42
C LEU A 378 -14.45 1.88 -25.61
N ASP A 379 -15.66 2.39 -25.37
CA ASP A 379 -16.90 1.66 -25.60
C ASP A 379 -17.09 1.29 -27.07
N GLU A 380 -16.76 2.19 -27.99
CA GLU A 380 -16.82 1.96 -29.43
C GLU A 380 -15.87 0.84 -29.87
N GLU A 381 -14.62 0.85 -29.38
CA GLU A 381 -13.63 -0.15 -29.73
C GLU A 381 -13.94 -1.51 -29.07
N LEU A 382 -14.39 -1.52 -27.82
CA LEU A 382 -14.83 -2.74 -27.15
C LEU A 382 -16.07 -3.38 -27.80
N ALA A 383 -16.97 -2.58 -28.38
CA ALA A 383 -18.12 -3.11 -29.11
C ALA A 383 -17.75 -3.78 -30.44
N LYS A 384 -16.61 -3.42 -31.03
CA LYS A 384 -16.07 -4.01 -32.26
C LYS A 384 -15.05 -5.12 -32.01
N LEU A 385 -14.60 -5.27 -30.76
CA LEU A 385 -13.55 -6.18 -30.38
C LEU A 385 -13.95 -7.64 -30.69
N GLN A 386 -13.05 -8.37 -31.36
CA GLN A 386 -13.15 -9.81 -31.54
C GLN A 386 -12.10 -10.49 -30.66
N GLY A 387 -12.54 -11.16 -29.59
CA GLY A 387 -11.66 -11.81 -28.62
C GLY A 387 -11.80 -11.21 -27.22
N ASP A 388 -10.81 -11.47 -26.38
CA ASP A 388 -10.80 -11.09 -24.96
C ASP A 388 -9.74 -10.04 -24.62
N THR A 389 -9.07 -9.44 -25.62
CA THR A 389 -7.90 -8.56 -25.40
C THR A 389 -7.97 -7.31 -26.27
N LEU A 390 -8.08 -6.13 -25.65
CA LEU A 390 -7.99 -4.82 -26.31
C LEU A 390 -6.58 -4.61 -26.86
N ASP A 391 -6.48 -4.17 -28.11
CA ASP A 391 -5.19 -3.97 -28.76
C ASP A 391 -4.39 -2.81 -28.14
N GLY A 392 -3.06 -2.94 -28.18
CA GLY A 392 -2.14 -1.96 -27.61
C GLY A 392 -2.17 -0.60 -28.29
N GLU A 393 -2.57 -0.52 -29.57
CA GLU A 393 -2.67 0.75 -30.31
C GLU A 393 -3.85 1.58 -29.79
N THR A 394 -5.00 0.95 -29.55
CA THR A 394 -6.16 1.59 -28.93
C THR A 394 -5.85 2.05 -27.51
N ALA A 395 -5.20 1.20 -26.70
CA ALA A 395 -4.76 1.59 -25.36
C ALA A 395 -3.79 2.78 -25.40
N PHE A 396 -2.87 2.79 -26.36
CA PHE A 396 -1.94 3.89 -26.58
C PHE A 396 -2.63 5.17 -27.05
N ARG A 397 -3.65 5.08 -27.91
CA ARG A 397 -4.45 6.23 -28.36
C ARG A 397 -5.21 6.86 -27.19
N LEU A 398 -5.79 6.05 -26.32
CA LEU A 398 -6.43 6.49 -25.08
C LEU A 398 -5.43 7.23 -24.17
N TYR A 399 -4.21 6.71 -24.04
CA TYR A 399 -3.12 7.36 -23.31
C TYR A 399 -2.70 8.70 -23.93
N ASP A 400 -2.33 8.71 -25.20
CA ASP A 400 -1.73 9.87 -25.87
C ASP A 400 -2.73 11.01 -26.09
N THR A 401 -3.95 10.68 -26.55
CA THR A 401 -4.95 11.67 -26.94
C THR A 401 -5.87 12.08 -25.78
N TYR A 402 -6.25 11.12 -24.93
CA TYR A 402 -7.24 11.33 -23.87
C TYR A 402 -6.63 11.36 -22.47
N GLY A 403 -5.33 11.05 -22.35
CA GLY A 403 -4.62 11.03 -21.08
C GLY A 403 -5.04 9.87 -20.17
N PHE A 404 -5.47 8.74 -20.73
CA PHE A 404 -5.85 7.56 -19.94
C PHE A 404 -4.60 6.74 -19.64
N PRO A 405 -4.17 6.63 -18.37
CA PRO A 405 -3.13 5.68 -18.02
C PRO A 405 -3.53 4.26 -18.45
N VAL A 406 -2.56 3.45 -18.90
CA VAL A 406 -2.84 2.08 -19.38
C VAL A 406 -3.53 1.22 -18.32
N ASP A 407 -3.19 1.40 -17.04
CA ASP A 407 -3.84 0.72 -15.92
C ASP A 407 -5.28 1.20 -15.70
N LEU A 408 -5.60 2.47 -15.99
CA LEU A 408 -6.99 2.95 -15.96
C LEU A 408 -7.80 2.28 -17.08
N THR A 409 -7.25 2.19 -18.29
CA THR A 409 -7.87 1.47 -19.40
C THR A 409 -8.07 -0.01 -19.04
N ALA A 410 -7.04 -0.66 -18.51
CA ALA A 410 -7.10 -2.06 -18.08
C ALA A 410 -8.14 -2.29 -16.97
N ASP A 411 -8.28 -1.36 -16.05
CA ASP A 411 -9.28 -1.42 -14.98
C ASP A 411 -10.72 -1.30 -15.51
N VAL A 412 -10.96 -0.52 -16.59
CA VAL A 412 -12.27 -0.48 -17.26
C VAL A 412 -12.53 -1.78 -18.03
N CYS A 413 -11.51 -2.31 -18.72
CA CYS A 413 -11.62 -3.57 -19.45
C CYS A 413 -11.87 -4.76 -18.51
N ARG A 414 -11.21 -4.79 -17.33
CA ARG A 414 -11.37 -5.85 -16.32
C ARG A 414 -12.80 -5.96 -15.81
N GLU A 415 -13.54 -4.86 -15.71
CA GLU A 415 -14.96 -4.86 -15.33
C GLU A 415 -15.89 -5.55 -16.35
N ARG A 416 -15.36 -5.83 -17.54
CA ARG A 416 -16.07 -6.49 -18.65
C ARG A 416 -15.41 -7.81 -19.06
N ASP A 417 -14.53 -8.36 -18.21
CA ASP A 417 -13.74 -9.56 -18.47
C ASP A 417 -12.84 -9.46 -19.72
N ILE A 418 -12.35 -8.25 -20.03
CA ILE A 418 -11.47 -7.96 -21.16
C ILE A 418 -10.06 -7.59 -20.66
N LYS A 419 -9.04 -8.13 -21.31
CA LYS A 419 -7.61 -7.87 -21.08
C LYS A 419 -7.14 -6.69 -21.94
N VAL A 420 -5.93 -6.21 -21.66
CA VAL A 420 -5.25 -5.20 -22.49
C VAL A 420 -3.91 -5.77 -22.94
N ASP A 421 -3.57 -5.58 -24.22
CA ASP A 421 -2.25 -5.93 -24.75
C ASP A 421 -1.20 -4.89 -24.29
N GLU A 422 -0.63 -5.13 -23.12
CA GLU A 422 0.44 -4.28 -22.56
C GLU A 422 1.71 -4.29 -23.42
N ALA A 423 2.04 -5.40 -24.08
CA ALA A 423 3.21 -5.50 -24.94
C ALA A 423 3.06 -4.63 -26.19
N GLY A 424 1.87 -4.64 -26.80
CA GLY A 424 1.52 -3.74 -27.90
C GLY A 424 1.53 -2.27 -27.48
N PHE A 425 1.03 -1.96 -26.27
CA PHE A 425 1.07 -0.60 -25.72
C PHE A 425 2.51 -0.09 -25.56
N GLU A 426 3.39 -0.90 -24.96
CA GLU A 426 4.81 -0.54 -24.79
C GLU A 426 5.52 -0.38 -26.14
N THR A 427 5.20 -1.23 -27.12
CA THR A 427 5.70 -1.09 -28.49
C THR A 427 5.31 0.28 -29.08
N ALA A 428 4.04 0.68 -28.96
CA ALA A 428 3.55 1.96 -29.47
C ALA A 428 4.19 3.17 -28.73
N MET A 429 4.40 3.04 -27.41
CA MET A 429 5.15 4.01 -26.60
C MET A 429 6.59 4.17 -27.06
N GLU A 430 7.30 3.07 -27.31
CA GLU A 430 8.68 3.10 -27.81
C GLU A 430 8.77 3.72 -29.21
N GLU A 431 7.82 3.43 -30.10
CA GLU A 431 7.76 4.05 -31.42
C GLU A 431 7.52 5.56 -31.35
N GLN A 432 6.66 6.03 -30.45
CA GLN A 432 6.48 7.48 -30.21
C GLN A 432 7.76 8.10 -29.66
N ARG A 433 8.42 7.47 -28.67
CA ARG A 433 9.70 7.93 -28.13
C ARG A 433 10.78 7.99 -29.21
N ARG A 434 10.85 7.00 -30.09
CA ARG A 434 11.79 6.98 -31.24
C ARG A 434 11.51 8.15 -32.17
N ARG A 435 10.24 8.35 -32.57
CA ARG A 435 9.82 9.49 -33.41
C ARG A 435 10.17 10.85 -32.78
N ALA A 436 9.95 11.02 -31.48
CA ALA A 436 10.30 12.23 -30.75
C ALA A 436 11.83 12.46 -30.72
N ARG A 437 12.62 11.41 -30.50
CA ARG A 437 14.10 11.49 -30.56
C ARG A 437 14.59 11.87 -31.96
N GLU A 438 14.05 11.24 -33.01
CA GLU A 438 14.39 11.56 -34.41
C GLU A 438 14.07 13.00 -34.78
N ALA A 439 12.89 13.50 -34.38
CA ALA A 439 12.49 14.89 -34.59
C ALA A 439 13.38 15.88 -33.81
N SER A 440 13.74 15.57 -32.56
CA SER A 440 14.61 16.41 -31.73
C SER A 440 16.08 16.43 -32.21
N GLY A 441 16.57 15.31 -32.79
CA GLY A 441 17.90 15.20 -33.38
C GLY A 441 18.10 16.04 -34.65
N PHE A 442 17.03 16.34 -35.39
CA PHE A 442 17.09 17.22 -36.56
C PHE A 442 17.25 18.71 -36.19
N GLY A 443 16.79 19.13 -35.01
CA GLY A 443 16.93 20.51 -34.52
C GLY A 443 18.39 20.91 -34.23
N ALA A 444 19.26 19.96 -33.86
CA ALA A 444 20.68 20.23 -33.61
C ALA A 444 21.53 20.29 -34.90
N ARG A 445 21.02 19.80 -36.03
CA ARG A 445 21.75 19.80 -37.32
C ARG A 445 21.49 21.03 -38.17
N LEU A 446 20.40 21.77 -37.92
CA LEU A 446 20.04 22.99 -38.65
C LEU A 446 20.72 24.27 -38.12
N GLN A 447 21.55 24.19 -37.09
CA GLN A 447 22.38 25.31 -36.61
C GLN A 447 23.86 25.23 -37.01
N ARG A 448 24.25 24.27 -37.85
CA ARG A 448 25.60 24.21 -38.44
C ARG A 448 25.48 24.13 -39.96
N ASN A 449 25.77 25.25 -40.62
CA ASN A 449 25.94 25.53 -42.06
C ASN A 449 25.05 26.75 -42.39
N ASP A 450 25.56 27.96 -42.68
CA ASP A 450 26.67 28.29 -43.60
C ASP A 450 27.47 29.53 -43.14
N PRO A 451 28.81 29.56 -43.28
CA PRO A 451 29.56 30.80 -43.43
C PRO A 451 29.57 31.22 -44.91
N CYS A 452 29.08 32.43 -45.20
CA CYS A 452 29.34 33.13 -46.46
C CYS A 452 30.73 33.74 -46.46
#